data_AF-A0A933T5A2-F1
#
_entry.id   AF-A0A933T5A2-F1
#
_cell.length_a   1.000
_cell.length_b   1.000
_cell.length_c   1.000
_cell.angle_alpha   90.00
_cell.angle_beta   90.00
_cell.angle_gamma   90.00
#
_symmetry.space_group_name_H-M   'P 1'
#
loop_
_entity.id
_entity.type
_entity.pdbx_description
1 polymer ?
#
loop_
_entity_poly.entity_id
_entity_poly.type
_entity_poly.pdbx_seq_one_letter_code
_entity_poly.pdbx_strand_id
1 'polypeptide(L)'
;GVNHRFGLYDGILIKDNHIKIAGGVGKAVGLAKDARHLLKIEVEVKTLDELKEAVDAGADVIMLDNMSLDDMKKAVNIAKGRAVIEASGNVSLENIRGIAETGVDIISIGALTHSPRAVDISMKII
;
A
#
# COMPACT_ATOMS: atom_id res chain seq x y z
N GLY A 1 -5.99 -9.40 11.29
CA GLY A 1 -5.88 -8.86 9.92
C GLY A 1 -7.10 -8.00 9.65
N VAL A 2 -7.00 -7.10 8.69
CA VAL A 2 -8.12 -6.29 8.18
C VAL A 2 -8.17 -6.46 6.67
N ASN A 3 -9.35 -6.29 6.08
CA ASN A 3 -9.45 -6.30 4.63
C ASN A 3 -8.91 -4.98 4.08
N HIS A 4 -8.16 -5.07 2.98
CA HIS A 4 -7.89 -3.95 2.09
C HIS A 4 -9.18 -3.63 1.28
N ARG A 5 -9.08 -2.90 0.16
CA ARG A 5 -10.20 -2.83 -0.79
C ARG A 5 -10.60 -4.23 -1.28
N PHE A 6 -11.90 -4.49 -1.37
CA PHE A 6 -12.50 -5.72 -1.83
C PHE A 6 -12.42 -5.88 -3.35
N GLY A 7 -12.48 -4.79 -4.11
CA GLY A 7 -12.50 -4.82 -5.56
C GLY A 7 -11.96 -3.56 -6.23
N LEU A 8 -12.37 -3.33 -7.48
CA LEU A 8 -11.96 -2.15 -8.25
C LEU A 8 -12.92 -0.95 -8.07
N TYR A 9 -14.00 -1.12 -7.31
CA TYR A 9 -15.10 -0.16 -7.21
C TYR A 9 -15.15 0.59 -5.86
N ASP A 10 -14.46 0.09 -4.84
CA ASP A 10 -14.51 0.56 -3.46
C ASP A 10 -13.28 1.38 -3.03
N GLY A 11 -12.30 1.50 -3.91
CA GLY A 11 -11.14 2.39 -3.75
C GLY A 11 -10.34 2.51 -5.03
N ILE A 12 -9.71 3.67 -5.24
CA ILE A 12 -8.85 3.90 -6.39
C ILE A 12 -7.42 3.51 -6.00
N LEU A 13 -6.84 2.52 -6.66
CA LEU A 13 -5.42 2.15 -6.52
C LEU A 13 -4.69 2.47 -7.81
N ILE A 14 -3.83 3.48 -7.73
CA ILE A 14 -2.96 3.91 -8.81
C ILE A 14 -1.66 3.10 -8.73
N LYS A 15 -1.30 2.47 -9.84
CA LYS A 15 -0.06 1.68 -10.01
C LYS A 15 0.84 2.27 -11.10
N ASP A 16 2.03 1.71 -11.25
CA ASP A 16 3.03 2.06 -12.27
C ASP A 16 2.45 2.27 -13.68
N ASN A 17 1.56 1.39 -14.15
CA ASN A 17 0.93 1.52 -15.47
C ASN A 17 0.10 2.79 -15.59
N HIS A 18 -0.66 3.14 -14.54
CA HIS A 18 -1.48 4.34 -14.49
C HIS A 18 -0.61 5.59 -14.42
N ILE A 19 0.44 5.57 -13.60
CA ILE A 19 1.42 6.66 -13.45
C ILE A 19 2.08 6.95 -14.80
N LYS A 20 2.51 5.90 -15.51
CA LYS A 20 3.14 6.00 -16.83
C LYS A 20 2.20 6.61 -17.88
N ILE A 21 0.92 6.20 -17.87
CA ILE A 21 -0.09 6.74 -18.80
C ILE A 21 -0.43 8.19 -18.47
N ALA A 22 -0.58 8.53 -17.19
CA ALA A 22 -0.89 9.89 -16.75
C ALA A 22 0.28 10.85 -16.99
N GLY A 23 1.52 10.34 -16.90
CA GLY A 23 2.76 11.11 -17.05
C GLY A 23 3.34 11.62 -15.73
N GLY A 24 3.14 10.89 -14.62
CA GLY A 24 3.69 11.23 -13.31
C GLY A 24 2.73 10.92 -12.15
N VAL A 25 3.27 10.80 -10.94
CA VAL A 25 2.49 10.42 -9.74
C VAL A 25 1.53 11.53 -9.37
N GLY A 26 2.04 12.77 -9.25
CA GLY A 26 1.19 13.90 -8.86
C GLY A 26 0.02 14.11 -9.82
N LYS A 27 0.25 13.94 -11.13
CA LYS A 27 -0.80 14.06 -12.15
C LYS A 27 -1.81 12.91 -12.09
N ALA A 28 -1.37 11.68 -11.86
CA ALA A 28 -2.28 10.55 -11.71
C ALA A 28 -3.22 10.72 -10.50
N VAL A 29 -2.66 11.15 -9.35
CA VAL A 29 -3.43 11.41 -8.13
C VAL A 29 -4.41 12.56 -8.35
N GLY A 30 -3.98 13.67 -8.96
CA GLY A 30 -4.85 14.80 -9.28
C GLY A 30 -6.05 14.40 -10.15
N LEU A 31 -5.82 13.65 -11.23
CA LEU A 31 -6.89 13.14 -12.09
C LEU A 31 -7.88 12.23 -11.34
N ALA A 32 -7.38 11.40 -10.42
CA ALA A 32 -8.25 10.54 -9.60
C ALA A 32 -9.14 11.35 -8.65
N LYS A 33 -8.60 12.41 -8.03
CA LYS A 33 -9.35 13.32 -7.15
C LYS A 33 -10.45 14.06 -7.89
N ASP A 34 -10.17 14.51 -9.11
CA ASP A 34 -11.17 15.20 -9.95
C ASP A 34 -12.29 14.25 -10.40
N ALA A 35 -11.98 12.96 -10.60
CA ALA A 35 -12.95 11.98 -11.09
C ALA A 35 -13.95 11.52 -10.02
N ARG A 36 -13.54 11.43 -8.75
CA ARG A 36 -14.36 10.95 -7.63
C ARG A 36 -13.94 11.58 -6.30
N HIS A 37 -14.93 12.07 -5.54
CA HIS A 37 -14.71 12.71 -4.23
C HIS A 37 -15.08 11.82 -3.02
N LEU A 38 -15.74 10.67 -3.24
CA LEU A 38 -16.19 9.76 -2.17
C LEU A 38 -15.28 8.54 -1.95
N LEU A 39 -14.36 8.28 -2.88
CA LEU A 39 -13.48 7.12 -2.82
C LEU A 39 -12.11 7.54 -2.27
N LYS A 40 -11.52 6.69 -1.45
CA LYS A 40 -10.12 6.81 -1.05
C LYS A 40 -9.21 6.55 -2.24
N ILE A 41 -8.14 7.33 -2.32
CA ILE A 41 -7.12 7.23 -3.37
C ILE A 41 -5.81 6.76 -2.76
N GLU A 42 -5.42 5.57 -3.19
CA GLU A 42 -4.15 4.96 -2.91
C GLU A 42 -3.23 5.03 -4.13
N VAL A 43 -1.95 5.27 -3.92
CA VAL A 43 -0.94 5.22 -4.97
C VAL A 43 0.27 4.41 -4.55
N GLU A 44 0.73 3.54 -5.45
CA GLU A 44 1.95 2.76 -5.32
C GLU A 44 3.15 3.59 -5.77
N VAL A 45 4.17 3.69 -4.93
CA VAL A 45 5.41 4.42 -5.19
C VAL A 45 6.63 3.54 -4.89
N LYS A 46 7.71 3.77 -5.64
CA LYS A 46 8.97 3.02 -5.57
C LYS A 46 10.12 3.87 -5.04
N THR A 47 9.96 5.20 -5.02
CA THR A 47 11.00 6.14 -4.61
C THR A 47 10.47 7.21 -3.66
N LEU A 48 11.38 7.82 -2.88
CA LEU A 48 11.03 8.94 -2.00
C LEU A 48 10.59 10.20 -2.74
N ASP A 49 10.95 10.36 -4.01
CA ASP A 49 10.52 11.51 -4.81
C ASP A 49 9.08 11.31 -5.30
N GLU A 50 8.74 10.10 -5.77
CA GLU A 50 7.35 9.72 -6.05
C GLU A 50 6.45 9.84 -4.81
N LEU A 51 6.95 9.45 -3.63
CA LEU A 51 6.26 9.65 -2.36
C LEU A 51 5.94 11.13 -2.12
N LYS A 52 6.91 12.04 -2.30
CA LYS A 52 6.68 13.49 -2.11
C LYS A 52 5.61 13.99 -3.08
N GLU A 53 5.67 13.58 -4.35
CA GLU A 53 4.64 13.93 -5.33
C GLU A 53 3.24 13.45 -4.91
N ALA A 54 3.13 12.21 -4.42
CA ALA A 54 1.88 11.65 -3.93
C ALA A 54 1.32 12.41 -2.71
N VAL A 55 2.20 12.73 -1.77
CA VAL A 55 1.89 13.50 -0.55
C VAL A 55 1.43 14.92 -0.91
N ASP A 56 2.07 15.58 -1.87
CA ASP A 56 1.72 16.94 -2.30
C ASP A 56 0.46 16.99 -3.16
N ALA A 57 0.20 15.96 -3.96
CA ALA A 57 -1.07 15.78 -4.65
C ALA A 57 -2.23 15.40 -3.70
N GLY A 58 -1.90 15.01 -2.47
CA GLY A 58 -2.85 14.66 -1.41
C GLY A 58 -3.55 13.34 -1.66
N ALA A 59 -2.77 12.30 -1.97
CA ALA A 59 -3.21 10.91 -1.87
C ALA A 59 -3.63 10.58 -0.42
N ASP A 60 -4.65 9.75 -0.25
CA ASP A 60 -5.10 9.32 1.09
C ASP A 60 -4.20 8.25 1.68
N VAL A 61 -3.74 7.34 0.83
CA VAL A 61 -2.88 6.20 1.18
C VAL A 61 -1.72 6.14 0.20
N ILE A 62 -0.52 5.84 0.69
CA ILE A 62 0.66 5.66 -0.16
C ILE A 62 1.30 4.31 0.16
N MET A 63 1.35 3.44 -0.86
CA MET A 63 1.93 2.12 -0.78
C MET A 63 3.40 2.16 -1.21
N LEU A 64 4.28 1.77 -0.30
CA LEU A 64 5.72 1.63 -0.52
C LEU A 64 6.00 0.24 -1.10
N ASP A 65 6.27 0.17 -2.41
CA ASP A 65 6.54 -1.09 -3.11
C ASP A 65 8.02 -1.49 -2.97
N ASN A 66 8.29 -2.55 -2.21
CA ASN A 66 9.62 -3.17 -2.04
C ASN A 66 10.75 -2.19 -1.66
N MET A 67 10.43 -1.12 -0.92
CA MET A 67 11.42 -0.14 -0.46
C MET A 67 12.30 -0.70 0.66
N SER A 68 13.50 -0.13 0.83
CA SER A 68 14.38 -0.50 1.95
C SER A 68 13.78 -0.04 3.30
N LEU A 69 14.13 -0.71 4.41
CA LEU A 69 13.66 -0.30 5.75
C LEU A 69 14.06 1.15 6.09
N ASP A 70 15.23 1.59 5.62
CA ASP A 70 15.70 2.96 5.84
C ASP A 70 14.87 3.98 5.05
N ASP A 71 14.49 3.64 3.82
CA ASP A 71 13.63 4.52 3.03
C ASP A 71 12.18 4.49 3.52
N MET A 72 11.67 3.36 4.02
CA MET A 72 10.37 3.31 4.70
C MET A 72 10.33 4.24 5.91
N LYS A 73 11.37 4.24 6.76
CA LYS A 73 11.48 5.18 7.90
C LYS A 73 11.47 6.64 7.45
N LYS A 74 12.20 6.96 6.37
CA LYS A 74 12.16 8.31 5.79
C LYS A 74 10.77 8.64 5.24
N ALA A 75 10.12 7.68 4.58
CA ALA A 75 8.81 7.86 4.00
C ALA A 75 7.74 8.19 5.06
N VAL A 76 7.73 7.43 6.16
CA VAL A 76 6.87 7.69 7.33
C VAL A 76 7.09 9.11 7.87
N ASN A 77 8.33 9.57 7.97
CA ASN A 77 8.64 10.93 8.42
C ASN A 77 8.17 12.00 7.43
N ILE A 78 8.33 11.78 6.12
CA ILE A 78 7.91 12.72 5.06
C ILE A 78 6.39 12.86 5.02
N ALA A 79 5.67 11.73 5.13
CA ALA A 79 4.22 11.69 5.00
C ALA A 79 3.47 11.99 6.31
N LYS A 80 4.18 12.18 7.43
CA LYS A 80 3.63 12.25 8.78
C LYS A 80 2.37 13.12 8.87
N GLY A 81 1.22 12.47 9.11
CA GLY A 81 -0.09 13.11 9.27
C GLY A 81 -0.76 13.60 7.97
N ARG A 82 -0.16 13.34 6.80
CA ARG A 82 -0.67 13.76 5.48
C ARG A 82 -1.28 12.61 4.67
N ALA A 83 -0.81 11.39 4.85
CA ALA A 83 -1.33 10.18 4.23
C ALA A 83 -1.10 8.96 5.14
N VAL A 84 -1.91 7.91 4.95
CA VAL A 84 -1.64 6.59 5.54
C VAL A 84 -0.49 5.95 4.77
N ILE A 85 0.50 5.40 5.47
CA ILE A 85 1.62 4.71 4.84
C ILE A 85 1.43 3.20 4.94
N GLU A 86 1.43 2.57 3.78
CA GLU A 86 1.33 1.12 3.64
C GLU A 86 2.65 0.55 3.10
N ALA A 87 3.19 -0.50 3.73
CA ALA A 87 4.30 -1.26 3.17
C ALA A 87 3.77 -2.49 2.41
N SER A 88 4.32 -2.75 1.24
CA SER A 88 3.96 -3.92 0.42
C SER A 88 5.18 -4.49 -0.32
N GLY A 89 5.05 -5.75 -0.74
CA GLY A 89 6.09 -6.48 -1.49
C GLY A 89 6.93 -7.40 -0.61
N ASN A 90 7.00 -8.67 -1.02
CA ASN A 90 7.86 -9.72 -0.44
C ASN A 90 7.86 -9.82 1.10
N VAL A 91 6.73 -9.52 1.75
CA VAL A 91 6.59 -9.60 3.21
C VAL A 91 6.54 -11.07 3.66
N SER A 92 7.33 -11.40 4.67
CA SER A 92 7.45 -12.72 5.25
C SER A 92 7.52 -12.65 6.78
N LEU A 93 7.44 -13.79 7.48
CA LEU A 93 7.53 -13.82 8.94
C LEU A 93 8.90 -13.34 9.45
N GLU A 94 9.94 -13.50 8.63
CA GLU A 94 11.31 -13.13 8.95
C GLU A 94 11.52 -11.60 8.89
N ASN A 95 10.84 -10.90 7.98
CA ASN A 95 11.05 -9.46 7.76
C ASN A 95 9.94 -8.56 8.32
N ILE A 96 8.74 -9.09 8.57
CA ILE A 96 7.56 -8.30 8.97
C ILE A 96 7.79 -7.44 10.20
N ARG A 97 8.58 -7.93 11.18
CA ARG A 97 8.94 -7.16 12.38
C ARG A 97 9.73 -5.91 12.02
N GLY A 98 10.75 -6.06 11.17
CA GLY A 98 11.59 -4.94 10.75
C GLY A 98 10.79 -3.89 9.98
N ILE A 99 9.85 -4.33 9.14
CA ILE A 99 8.91 -3.44 8.44
C ILE A 99 8.02 -2.70 9.43
N ALA A 100 7.40 -3.40 10.40
CA ALA A 100 6.54 -2.78 11.40
C ALA A 100 7.29 -1.74 12.26
N GLU A 101 8.55 -2.00 12.60
CA GLU A 101 9.41 -1.10 13.36
C GLU A 101 9.81 0.18 12.59
N THR A 102 9.55 0.26 11.28
CA THR A 102 9.73 1.50 10.51
C THR A 102 8.67 2.56 10.83
N GLY A 103 7.54 2.14 11.41
CA GLY A 103 6.42 3.03 11.76
C GLY A 103 5.39 3.20 10.64
N VAL A 104 5.37 2.34 9.62
CA VAL A 104 4.25 2.29 8.66
C VAL A 104 2.94 1.95 9.37
N ASP A 105 1.83 2.47 8.88
CA ASP A 105 0.51 2.27 9.47
C ASP A 105 -0.06 0.87 9.14
N ILE A 106 0.22 0.39 7.92
CA ILE A 106 -0.32 -0.87 7.37
C ILE A 106 0.81 -1.66 6.71
N ILE A 107 0.72 -3.00 6.78
CA ILE A 107 1.57 -3.92 6.02
C ILE A 107 0.66 -4.87 5.25
N SER A 108 0.72 -4.81 3.92
CA SER A 108 -0.04 -5.70 3.04
C SER A 108 0.72 -6.97 2.71
N ILE A 109 0.04 -8.11 2.87
CA ILE A 109 0.64 -9.44 2.74
C ILE A 109 -0.24 -10.32 1.84
N GLY A 110 0.11 -10.39 0.56
CA GLY A 110 -0.62 -11.21 -0.41
C GLY A 110 -0.64 -12.70 -0.05
N ALA A 111 0.45 -13.21 0.55
CA ALA A 111 0.63 -14.62 0.89
C ALA A 111 -0.48 -15.19 1.79
N LEU A 112 -1.15 -14.34 2.57
CA LEU A 112 -2.29 -14.73 3.41
C LEU A 112 -3.47 -15.29 2.61
N THR A 113 -3.60 -14.91 1.33
CA THR A 113 -4.75 -15.29 0.49
C THR A 113 -4.36 -16.18 -0.69
N HIS A 114 -3.24 -15.91 -1.36
CA HIS A 114 -2.81 -16.73 -2.51
C HIS A 114 -1.97 -17.95 -2.13
N SER A 115 -1.45 -18.03 -0.90
CA SER A 115 -0.61 -19.13 -0.41
C SER A 115 -0.92 -19.57 1.03
N PRO A 116 -2.19 -19.72 1.44
CA PRO A 116 -2.50 -20.17 2.79
C PRO A 116 -2.15 -21.65 2.97
N ARG A 117 -1.61 -22.00 4.14
CA ARG A 117 -1.46 -23.40 4.55
C ARG A 117 -2.78 -23.87 5.16
N ALA A 118 -3.37 -24.92 4.59
CA ALA A 118 -4.54 -25.56 5.18
C ALA A 118 -4.21 -26.14 6.56
N VAL A 119 -5.13 -25.98 7.51
CA VAL A 119 -5.04 -26.61 8.83
C VAL A 119 -5.37 -28.09 8.68
N ASP A 120 -4.60 -28.94 9.36
CA ASP A 120 -4.87 -30.38 9.41
C ASP A 120 -6.07 -30.66 10.34
N ILE A 121 -7.16 -31.18 9.79
CA ILE A 121 -8.43 -31.38 10.50
C ILE A 121 -8.90 -32.82 10.25
N SER A 122 -9.31 -33.51 11.32
CA SER A 122 -9.94 -34.83 11.24
C SER A 122 -11.26 -34.87 12.02
N MET A 123 -12.24 -35.60 11.51
CA MET A 123 -13.53 -35.84 12.16
C MET A 123 -13.68 -37.34 12.44
N LYS A 124 -13.82 -37.70 13.72
CA LYS A 124 -14.10 -39.09 14.13
C LYS A 124 -15.60 -39.26 14.32
N ILE A 125 -16.21 -40.16 13.55
CA ILE A 125 -17.61 -40.56 13.72
C ILE A 125 -17.65 -41.70 14.74
N ILE A 126 -18.50 -41.58 15.76
CA ILE A 126 -18.73 -42.58 16.82
C ILE A 126 -20.15 -43.15 16.72
#